data_AF-A0A671P1E6-F1
#
_entry.id   AF-A0A671P1E6-F1
#
_cell.length_a   1.000
_cell.length_b   1.000
_cell.length_c   1.000
_cell.angle_alpha   90.00
_cell.angle_beta   90.00
_cell.angle_gamma   90.00
#
_symmetry.space_group_name_H-M   'P 1'
#
loop_
_entity.id
_entity.type
_entity.pdbx_description
1 polymer ?
#
loop_
_entity_poly.entity_id
_entity_poly.type
_entity_poly.pdbx_seq_one_letter_code
_entity_poly.pdbx_strand_id
1 'polypeptide(L)'
;MFGSLLLACLFLHLVVSIPQPACRRCCDHLPPLDDAATLRESMPAMPEVRTYINMTILKVGRRKSLHSIDNYQALIFDTIFVNSPEHFDMFAGKYRCQIPGIYFFNVNIHTWNFKETYLHIMQNSREKAIVYAQPSDRSIMQSQSVMLPLQEGDEVWVRLYKRERENAIYSDDVDIYITFNGYLIKPETE
;
A
#
# COMPACT_ATOMS: atom_id res chain seq x y z
N MET A 1 14.29 46.13 28.10
CA MET A 1 13.81 45.56 29.38
C MET A 1 13.32 44.16 29.06
N PHE A 2 14.20 43.16 28.98
CA PHE A 2 14.61 42.23 30.05
C PHE A 2 13.44 41.64 30.84
N GLY A 3 13.31 40.31 30.83
CA GLY A 3 12.50 39.60 31.83
C GLY A 3 11.99 38.22 31.46
N SER A 4 12.90 37.28 31.15
CA SER A 4 12.68 35.84 31.20
C SER A 4 12.38 35.37 32.64
N LEU A 5 11.47 34.39 32.86
CA LEU A 5 11.55 33.47 33.99
C LEU A 5 10.65 32.23 33.83
N LEU A 6 11.31 31.08 33.62
CA LEU A 6 10.79 29.73 33.87
C LEU A 6 10.44 29.58 35.36
N LEU A 7 9.35 28.87 35.68
CA LEU A 7 9.18 28.24 36.99
C LEU A 7 8.73 26.79 36.80
N ALA A 8 9.66 25.86 36.96
CA ALA A 8 9.40 24.44 37.10
C ALA A 8 9.13 24.14 38.58
N CYS A 9 7.89 23.77 38.92
CA CYS A 9 7.54 23.31 40.26
C CYS A 9 7.72 21.79 40.34
N LEU A 10 8.78 21.39 41.02
CA LEU A 10 9.08 20.03 41.47
C LEU A 10 8.03 19.59 42.51
N PHE A 11 7.24 18.56 42.19
CA PHE A 11 6.39 17.88 43.17
C PHE A 11 7.21 16.82 43.90
N LEU A 12 7.51 17.08 45.19
CA LEU A 12 8.13 16.10 46.10
C LEU A 12 7.15 14.98 46.47
N HIS A 13 7.69 13.77 46.50
CA HIS A 13 7.06 12.54 46.99
C HIS A 13 6.64 12.62 48.46
N LEU A 14 5.44 12.12 48.76
CA LEU A 14 5.07 11.58 50.07
C LEU A 14 4.20 10.34 49.86
N VAL A 15 4.84 9.18 49.79
CA VAL A 15 4.14 7.88 49.89
C VAL A 15 4.19 7.48 51.36
N VAL A 16 3.03 7.55 52.02
CA VAL A 16 2.83 7.10 53.39
C VAL A 16 2.55 5.60 53.37
N SER A 17 3.45 4.79 53.92
CA SER A 17 3.29 3.34 54.05
C SER A 17 2.48 2.99 55.31
N ILE A 18 1.26 2.49 55.15
CA ILE A 18 0.42 1.98 56.25
C ILE A 18 0.72 0.48 56.41
N PRO A 19 1.11 -0.03 57.61
CA PRO A 19 1.34 -1.45 57.81
C PRO A 19 0.02 -2.19 58.04
N GLN A 20 -0.29 -3.20 57.23
CA GLN A 20 -1.44 -4.08 57.46
C GLN A 20 -1.05 -5.30 58.32
N PRO A 21 -1.93 -5.76 59.24
CA PRO A 21 -1.65 -6.87 60.14
C PRO A 21 -1.72 -8.23 59.44
N ALA A 22 -0.93 -9.18 59.96
CA ALA A 22 -0.74 -10.52 59.46
C ALA A 22 -2.07 -11.31 59.32
N CYS A 23 -2.37 -11.75 58.09
CA CYS A 23 -3.51 -12.63 57.84
C CYS A 23 -3.11 -14.10 58.10
N ARG A 24 -3.82 -14.78 59.01
CA ARG A 24 -3.61 -16.20 59.34
C ARG A 24 -4.16 -17.08 58.21
N ARG A 25 -3.38 -18.10 57.84
CA ARG A 25 -3.63 -19.15 56.85
C ARG A 25 -5.01 -19.81 57.00
N CYS A 26 -5.80 -19.81 55.93
CA CYS A 26 -6.99 -20.66 55.75
C CYS A 26 -6.85 -21.63 54.56
N CYS A 27 -5.64 -21.84 54.02
CA CYS A 27 -5.42 -22.58 52.77
C CYS A 27 -4.78 -23.96 52.97
N ASP A 28 -5.02 -24.65 54.10
CA ASP A 28 -4.37 -25.95 54.36
C ASP A 28 -5.20 -27.18 53.93
N HIS A 29 -6.35 -27.00 53.25
CA HIS A 29 -7.17 -28.13 52.79
C HIS A 29 -7.71 -27.99 51.36
N LEU A 30 -6.81 -27.81 50.39
CA LEU A 30 -7.10 -28.22 49.01
C LEU A 30 -6.27 -29.46 48.68
N PRO A 31 -6.89 -30.58 48.26
CA PRO A 31 -6.13 -31.72 47.75
C PRO A 31 -5.33 -31.30 46.50
N PRO A 32 -4.18 -31.94 46.21
CA PRO A 32 -3.36 -31.59 45.06
C PRO A 32 -4.17 -31.74 43.76
N LEU A 33 -4.01 -30.76 42.86
CA LEU A 33 -4.53 -30.81 41.49
C LEU A 33 -3.70 -31.80 40.65
N ASP A 34 -3.80 -33.10 40.92
CA ASP A 34 -3.13 -34.12 40.10
C ASP A 34 -4.01 -34.66 38.95
N ASP A 35 -5.28 -34.25 38.85
CA ASP A 35 -6.22 -34.76 37.82
C ASP A 35 -6.54 -33.76 36.68
N ALA A 36 -5.87 -32.61 36.62
CA ALA A 36 -6.05 -31.67 35.50
C ALA A 36 -5.36 -32.13 34.20
N ALA A 37 -4.46 -33.13 34.28
CA ALA A 37 -3.74 -33.66 33.14
C ALA A 37 -4.57 -34.68 32.33
N THR A 38 -5.45 -35.44 32.98
CA THR A 38 -6.19 -36.57 32.37
C THR A 38 -7.44 -36.16 31.59
N LEU A 39 -7.96 -34.94 31.76
CA LEU A 39 -9.09 -34.42 30.98
C LEU A 39 -8.67 -33.59 29.75
N ARG A 40 -7.36 -33.37 29.54
CA ARG A 40 -6.85 -32.67 28.36
C ARG A 40 -6.67 -33.57 27.14
N GLU A 41 -6.68 -34.89 27.32
CA GLU A 41 -6.47 -35.86 26.22
C GLU A 41 -7.73 -36.22 25.42
N SER A 42 -8.92 -35.71 25.80
CA SER A 42 -10.19 -36.11 25.18
C SER A 42 -10.95 -35.01 24.44
N MET A 43 -10.39 -33.80 24.31
CA MET A 43 -11.01 -32.79 23.45
C MET A 43 -10.69 -33.10 21.98
N PRO A 44 -11.68 -33.38 21.11
CA PRO A 44 -11.41 -33.48 19.68
C PRO A 44 -10.81 -32.15 19.22
N ALA A 45 -9.64 -32.21 18.56
CA ALA A 45 -9.02 -31.05 17.98
C ALA A 45 -10.04 -30.40 17.03
N MET A 46 -10.47 -29.17 17.34
CA MET A 46 -11.26 -28.39 16.39
C MET A 46 -10.46 -28.27 15.10
N PRO A 47 -11.05 -28.53 13.92
CA PRO A 47 -10.36 -28.26 12.67
C PRO A 47 -10.06 -26.77 12.59
N GLU A 48 -8.78 -26.42 12.43
CA GLU A 48 -8.36 -25.05 12.16
C GLU A 48 -8.85 -24.67 10.76
N VAL A 49 -9.98 -23.96 10.67
CA VAL A 49 -10.44 -23.39 9.40
C VAL A 49 -9.57 -22.19 9.08
N ARG A 50 -8.52 -22.41 8.29
CA ARG A 50 -7.71 -21.31 7.73
C ARG A 50 -8.45 -20.73 6.53
N THR A 51 -9.03 -19.55 6.68
CA THR A 51 -9.52 -18.76 5.55
C THR A 51 -8.32 -18.23 4.76
N TYR A 52 -8.02 -18.85 3.63
CA TYR A 52 -7.05 -18.32 2.68
C TYR A 52 -7.72 -17.18 1.90
N ILE A 53 -7.37 -15.93 2.24
CA ILE A 53 -7.81 -14.77 1.47
C ILE A 53 -6.79 -14.54 0.37
N ASN A 54 -7.14 -14.96 -0.84
CA ASN A 54 -6.41 -14.61 -2.05
C ASN A 54 -6.51 -13.09 -2.27
N MET A 55 -5.43 -12.37 -1.97
CA MET A 55 -5.32 -10.92 -2.17
C MET A 55 -4.19 -10.60 -3.13
N THR A 56 -4.39 -9.55 -3.92
CA THR A 56 -3.31 -8.94 -4.69
C THR A 56 -3.33 -7.44 -4.46
N ILE A 57 -2.18 -6.89 -4.10
CA ILE A 57 -2.00 -5.46 -3.84
C ILE A 57 -0.66 -5.03 -4.43
N LEU A 58 -0.68 -3.96 -5.21
CA LEU A 58 0.53 -3.30 -5.72
C LEU A 58 0.47 -1.80 -5.44
N LYS A 59 1.63 -1.24 -5.09
CA LYS A 59 1.89 0.19 -5.02
C LYS A 59 3.36 0.42 -5.34
N VAL A 60 3.59 1.11 -6.46
CA VAL A 60 4.93 1.42 -6.97
C VAL A 60 5.05 2.91 -7.25
N GLY A 61 6.27 3.40 -7.23
CA GLY A 61 6.63 4.80 -7.44
C GLY A 61 7.73 4.93 -8.49
N ARG A 62 7.79 6.11 -9.10
CA ARG A 62 8.89 6.50 -9.99
C ARG A 62 9.48 7.81 -9.49
N ARG A 63 10.79 7.84 -9.26
CA ARG A 63 11.53 9.05 -8.86
C ARG A 63 11.96 9.87 -10.06
N LYS A 64 12.31 9.22 -11.17
CA LYS A 64 12.86 9.95 -12.31
C LYS A 64 11.78 10.57 -13.18
N SER A 65 11.98 11.82 -13.56
CA SER A 65 11.30 12.45 -14.70
C SER A 65 11.41 11.62 -15.99
N LEU A 66 10.48 11.80 -16.93
CA LEU A 66 10.49 11.08 -18.22
C LEU A 66 9.86 11.90 -19.35
N HIS A 67 10.56 11.97 -20.47
CA HIS A 67 10.03 12.45 -21.75
C HIS A 67 9.53 11.29 -22.59
N SER A 68 8.48 11.50 -23.37
CA SER A 68 8.11 10.58 -24.44
C SER A 68 9.21 10.48 -25.49
N ILE A 69 9.40 9.28 -26.03
CA ILE A 69 10.20 9.03 -27.23
C ILE A 69 9.28 8.84 -28.43
N ASP A 70 9.85 8.66 -29.63
CA ASP A 70 9.07 8.49 -30.88
C ASP A 70 8.23 7.19 -30.90
N ASN A 71 8.48 6.27 -29.97
CA ASN A 71 7.78 5.01 -29.81
C ASN A 71 6.90 4.99 -28.55
N TYR A 72 5.91 4.09 -28.54
CA TYR A 72 5.19 3.79 -27.31
C TYR A 72 6.15 3.16 -26.30
N GLN A 73 6.25 3.76 -25.12
CA GLN A 73 7.06 3.26 -24.02
C GLN A 73 6.20 3.01 -22.79
N ALA A 74 6.41 1.85 -22.16
CA ALA A 74 5.87 1.56 -20.85
C ALA A 74 6.51 2.48 -19.81
N LEU A 75 5.72 2.92 -18.84
CA LEU A 75 6.21 3.66 -17.70
C LEU A 75 6.82 2.69 -16.69
N ILE A 76 8.13 2.78 -16.51
CA ILE A 76 8.87 1.97 -15.55
C ILE A 76 8.89 2.63 -14.17
N PHE A 77 8.71 1.85 -13.12
CA PHE A 77 8.70 2.29 -11.73
C PHE A 77 9.94 1.76 -11.01
N ASP A 78 10.67 2.66 -10.34
CA ASP A 78 11.96 2.37 -9.70
C ASP A 78 11.87 2.14 -8.19
N THR A 79 10.66 2.27 -7.63
CA THR A 79 10.40 2.13 -6.19
C THR A 79 9.22 1.20 -5.96
N ILE A 80 9.38 0.16 -5.15
CA ILE A 80 8.27 -0.66 -4.63
C ILE A 80 7.90 -0.18 -3.23
N PHE A 81 6.64 0.14 -3.02
CA PHE A 81 6.07 0.27 -1.68
C PHE A 81 5.40 -1.03 -1.22
N VAL A 82 4.60 -1.63 -2.10
CA VAL A 82 3.92 -2.91 -1.88
C VAL A 82 3.86 -3.65 -3.21
N ASN A 83 4.19 -4.95 -3.21
CA ASN A 83 4.02 -5.82 -4.37
C ASN A 83 3.73 -7.24 -3.87
N SER A 84 2.50 -7.52 -3.44
CA SER A 84 2.14 -8.79 -2.84
C SER A 84 1.02 -9.48 -3.64
N PRO A 85 1.20 -10.73 -4.09
CA PRO A 85 2.35 -11.63 -3.88
C PRO A 85 3.36 -11.58 -5.06
N GLU A 86 3.83 -10.39 -5.44
CA GLU A 86 4.84 -10.17 -6.50
C GLU A 86 4.37 -10.33 -7.96
N HIS A 87 3.11 -9.99 -8.24
CA HIS A 87 2.52 -10.02 -9.59
C HIS A 87 2.90 -8.82 -10.49
N PHE A 88 3.64 -7.84 -9.97
CA PHE A 88 4.15 -6.70 -10.75
C PHE A 88 5.62 -6.90 -11.16
N ASP A 89 5.88 -6.90 -12.46
CA ASP A 89 7.22 -6.87 -13.03
C ASP A 89 7.70 -5.42 -13.17
N MET A 90 8.69 -5.06 -12.35
CA MET A 90 9.29 -3.72 -12.37
C MET A 90 10.07 -3.42 -13.65
N PHE A 91 10.73 -4.41 -14.25
CA PHE A 91 11.56 -4.21 -15.43
C PHE A 91 10.70 -3.98 -16.68
N ALA A 92 9.53 -4.61 -16.73
CA ALA A 92 8.53 -4.36 -17.77
C ALA A 92 7.59 -3.18 -17.44
N GLY A 93 7.44 -2.82 -16.17
CA GLY A 93 6.47 -1.82 -15.70
C GLY A 93 5.03 -2.31 -15.79
N LYS A 94 4.81 -3.62 -15.60
CA LYS A 94 3.52 -4.26 -15.86
C LYS A 94 3.06 -5.12 -14.68
N TYR A 95 1.79 -5.00 -14.35
CA TYR A 95 1.08 -5.96 -13.53
C TYR A 95 0.59 -7.12 -14.39
N ARG A 96 0.77 -8.37 -13.96
CA ARG A 96 0.20 -9.56 -14.60
C ARG A 96 -0.80 -10.24 -13.68
N CYS A 97 -2.03 -10.38 -14.13
CA CYS A 97 -3.10 -11.00 -13.37
C CYS A 97 -2.83 -12.50 -13.17
N GLN A 98 -2.96 -12.98 -11.93
CA GLN A 98 -2.95 -14.41 -11.59
C GLN A 98 -4.28 -14.89 -11.01
N ILE A 99 -5.15 -13.97 -10.59
CA ILE A 99 -6.42 -14.27 -9.93
C ILE A 99 -7.51 -13.54 -10.72
N PRO A 100 -8.29 -14.25 -11.56
CA PRO A 100 -9.38 -13.63 -12.30
C PRO A 100 -10.33 -12.88 -11.35
N GLY A 101 -10.81 -11.71 -11.78
CA GLY A 101 -11.69 -10.89 -10.95
C GLY A 101 -11.75 -9.42 -11.33
N ILE A 102 -12.33 -8.63 -10.43
CA ILE A 102 -12.46 -7.18 -10.58
C ILE A 102 -11.36 -6.48 -9.78
N TYR A 103 -10.58 -5.64 -10.46
CA TYR A 103 -9.46 -4.90 -9.90
C TYR A 103 -9.72 -3.40 -9.95
N PHE A 104 -9.20 -2.68 -8.95
CA PHE A 104 -9.05 -1.23 -8.99
C PHE A 104 -7.61 -0.88 -9.36
N PHE A 105 -7.42 0.08 -10.26
CA PHE A 105 -6.12 0.70 -10.53
C PHE A 105 -6.21 2.21 -10.44
N ASN A 106 -5.15 2.83 -9.95
CA ASN A 106 -4.99 4.28 -9.90
C ASN A 106 -3.56 4.66 -10.26
N VAL A 107 -3.43 5.76 -10.99
CA VAL A 107 -2.17 6.41 -11.30
C VAL A 107 -2.24 7.87 -10.85
N ASN A 108 -1.17 8.35 -10.22
CA ASN A 108 -0.98 9.76 -9.88
C ASN A 108 0.30 10.24 -10.56
N ILE A 109 0.22 11.39 -11.24
CA ILE A 109 1.29 11.96 -12.06
C ILE A 109 1.43 13.44 -11.73
N HIS A 110 2.66 13.91 -11.63
CA HIS A 110 2.98 15.33 -11.63
C HIS A 110 3.27 15.80 -13.03
N THR A 111 2.54 16.82 -13.47
CA THR A 111 2.76 17.44 -14.77
C THR A 111 4.04 18.26 -14.77
N TRP A 112 4.71 18.36 -15.91
CA TRP A 112 5.87 19.21 -16.08
C TRP A 112 5.45 20.57 -16.63
N ASN A 113 5.97 21.67 -16.05
CA ASN A 113 5.72 23.02 -16.54
C ASN A 113 6.00 23.12 -18.05
N PHE A 114 5.07 23.75 -18.77
CA PHE A 114 5.12 24.00 -20.22
C PHE A 114 5.18 22.74 -21.10
N LYS A 115 4.99 21.54 -20.53
CA LYS A 115 4.93 20.28 -21.28
C LYS A 115 3.52 19.71 -21.24
N GLU A 116 3.16 18.96 -22.26
CA GLU A 116 1.92 18.19 -22.24
C GLU A 116 2.15 16.97 -21.33
N THR A 117 1.11 16.54 -20.61
CA THR A 117 1.13 15.23 -19.93
C THR A 117 0.03 14.38 -20.56
N TYR A 118 0.43 13.30 -21.24
CA TYR A 118 -0.49 12.39 -21.92
C TYR A 118 -0.04 10.94 -21.72
N LEU A 119 -0.78 10.20 -20.90
CA LEU A 119 -0.58 8.78 -20.65
C LEU A 119 -1.86 7.99 -20.80
N HIS A 120 -1.72 6.68 -21.02
CA HIS A 120 -2.81 5.73 -20.98
C HIS A 120 -2.59 4.69 -19.89
N ILE A 121 -3.68 4.34 -19.19
CA ILE A 121 -3.79 3.07 -18.48
C ILE A 121 -4.22 2.03 -19.52
N MET A 122 -3.44 0.96 -19.62
CA MET A 122 -3.58 -0.10 -20.61
C MET A 122 -4.06 -1.39 -19.95
N GLN A 123 -4.94 -2.13 -20.64
CA GLN A 123 -5.15 -3.56 -20.41
C GLN A 123 -4.72 -4.28 -21.67
N ASN A 124 -3.69 -5.13 -21.57
CA ASN A 124 -3.03 -5.78 -22.70
C ASN A 124 -2.61 -4.72 -23.74
N SER A 125 -3.18 -4.77 -24.94
CA SER A 125 -2.92 -3.83 -26.04
C SER A 125 -3.98 -2.73 -26.20
N ARG A 126 -4.95 -2.63 -25.28
CA ARG A 126 -6.07 -1.67 -25.38
C ARG A 126 -5.98 -0.58 -24.32
N GLU A 127 -6.20 0.66 -24.75
CA GLU A 127 -6.32 1.83 -23.87
C GLU A 127 -7.64 1.76 -23.08
N LYS A 128 -7.57 2.00 -21.77
CA LYS A 128 -8.74 1.94 -20.88
C LYS A 128 -9.10 3.29 -20.27
N ALA A 129 -8.09 4.07 -19.90
CA ALA A 129 -8.27 5.40 -19.37
C ALA A 129 -7.11 6.30 -19.79
N ILE A 130 -7.37 7.60 -19.86
CA ILE A 130 -6.40 8.62 -20.24
C ILE A 130 -6.08 9.49 -19.02
N VAL A 131 -4.80 9.79 -18.84
CA VAL A 131 -4.32 10.88 -17.99
C VAL A 131 -3.87 11.99 -18.93
N TYR A 132 -4.56 13.13 -18.90
CA TYR A 132 -4.29 14.25 -19.80
C TYR A 132 -4.24 15.57 -19.06
N ALA A 133 -3.20 16.35 -19.32
CA ALA A 133 -3.13 17.76 -18.95
C ALA A 133 -2.48 18.57 -20.08
N GLN A 134 -3.06 19.74 -20.35
CA GLN A 134 -2.50 20.70 -21.29
C GLN A 134 -1.24 21.35 -20.70
N PRO A 135 -0.28 21.81 -21.55
CA PRO A 135 0.83 22.62 -21.10
C PRO A 135 0.37 23.83 -20.29
N SER A 136 1.00 24.03 -19.14
CA SER A 136 0.70 25.12 -18.20
C SER A 136 1.98 25.61 -17.55
N ASP A 137 2.05 26.89 -17.19
CA ASP A 137 3.15 27.48 -16.42
C ASP A 137 3.22 26.97 -14.97
N ARG A 138 2.09 26.44 -14.48
CA ARG A 138 1.96 25.81 -13.18
C ARG A 138 1.76 24.30 -13.32
N SER A 139 2.67 23.54 -12.73
CA SER A 139 2.53 22.10 -12.57
C SER A 139 1.41 21.75 -11.59
N ILE A 140 0.72 20.64 -11.87
CA ILE A 140 -0.38 20.13 -11.05
C ILE A 140 -0.21 18.62 -10.80
N MET A 141 -0.86 18.11 -9.76
CA MET A 141 -1.09 16.67 -9.61
C MET A 141 -2.29 16.26 -10.47
N GLN A 142 -2.14 15.19 -11.24
CA GLN A 142 -3.21 14.55 -11.99
C GLN A 142 -3.35 13.10 -11.53
N SER A 143 -4.59 12.71 -11.27
CA SER A 143 -4.94 11.37 -10.84
C SER A 143 -5.98 10.78 -11.77
N GLN A 144 -5.83 9.51 -12.12
CA GLN A 144 -6.85 8.77 -12.86
C GLN A 144 -7.00 7.38 -12.25
N SER A 145 -8.21 6.85 -12.26
CA SER A 145 -8.49 5.50 -11.80
C SER A 145 -9.44 4.77 -12.74
N VAL A 146 -9.40 3.44 -12.67
CA VAL A 146 -10.26 2.57 -13.46
C VAL A 146 -10.51 1.27 -12.71
N MET A 147 -11.73 0.74 -12.83
CA MET A 147 -12.03 -0.63 -12.42
C MET A 147 -12.05 -1.52 -13.67
N LEU A 148 -11.34 -2.65 -13.62
CA LEU A 148 -11.20 -3.55 -14.76
C LEU A 148 -11.52 -5.00 -14.37
N PRO A 149 -12.34 -5.71 -15.15
CA PRO A 149 -12.36 -7.16 -15.11
C PRO A 149 -11.07 -7.67 -15.77
N LEU A 150 -10.34 -8.53 -15.06
CA LEU A 150 -9.13 -9.17 -15.53
C LEU A 150 -9.32 -10.69 -15.54
N GLN A 151 -8.80 -11.31 -16.58
CA GLN A 151 -8.61 -12.77 -16.66
C GLN A 151 -7.18 -13.13 -16.30
N GLU A 152 -6.92 -14.41 -16.00
CA GLU A 152 -5.56 -14.88 -15.74
C GLU A 152 -4.65 -14.58 -16.95
N GLY A 153 -3.46 -14.03 -16.69
CA GLY A 153 -2.51 -13.63 -17.70
C GLY A 153 -2.71 -12.24 -18.31
N ASP A 154 -3.84 -11.56 -18.04
CA ASP A 154 -4.03 -10.16 -18.46
C ASP A 154 -2.96 -9.25 -17.86
N GLU A 155 -2.46 -8.32 -18.66
CA GLU A 155 -1.49 -7.32 -18.23
C GLU A 155 -2.14 -5.95 -18.06
N VAL A 156 -1.83 -5.26 -16.95
CA VAL A 156 -2.20 -3.86 -16.73
C VAL A 156 -0.95 -3.02 -16.53
N TRP A 157 -0.85 -1.92 -17.27
CA TRP A 157 0.35 -1.08 -17.29
C TRP A 157 0.03 0.34 -17.72
N VAL A 158 0.98 1.25 -17.51
CA VAL A 158 0.85 2.65 -17.92
C VAL A 158 1.83 2.92 -19.06
N ARG A 159 1.42 3.70 -20.05
CA ARG A 159 2.30 4.10 -21.16
C ARG A 159 2.22 5.58 -21.44
N LEU A 160 3.34 6.17 -21.86
CA LEU A 160 3.33 7.52 -22.41
C LEU A 160 2.75 7.46 -23.83
N TYR A 161 1.99 8.50 -24.19
CA TYR A 161 1.53 8.68 -25.56
C TYR A 161 2.72 9.04 -26.47
N LYS A 162 2.75 8.46 -27.68
CA LYS A 162 3.76 8.75 -28.71
C LYS A 162 3.23 9.87 -29.60
N ARG A 163 3.87 11.04 -29.60
CA ARG A 163 3.64 12.12 -30.58
C ARG A 163 4.78 13.13 -30.51
N GLU A 164 4.94 13.92 -31.57
CA GLU A 164 5.86 15.09 -31.67
C GLU A 164 5.58 16.22 -30.68
N ARG A 165 4.57 16.09 -29.80
CA ARG A 165 4.36 17.04 -28.71
C ARG A 165 5.42 16.79 -27.65
N GLU A 166 5.85 17.84 -26.97
CA GLU A 166 6.76 17.71 -25.83
C GLU A 166 6.03 17.08 -24.61
N ASN A 167 5.67 15.80 -24.72
CA ASN A 167 5.00 15.04 -23.67
C ASN A 167 6.02 14.62 -22.60
N ALA A 168 5.73 14.97 -21.36
CA ALA A 168 6.60 14.65 -20.23
C ALA A 168 5.82 14.50 -18.93
N ILE A 169 6.43 13.77 -18.01
CA ILE A 169 6.02 13.66 -16.61
C ILE A 169 7.19 14.07 -15.72
N TYR A 170 6.89 14.80 -14.67
CA TYR A 170 7.89 15.31 -13.74
C TYR A 170 7.98 14.44 -12.49
N SER A 171 9.19 14.25 -12.01
CA SER A 171 9.53 13.81 -10.66
C SER A 171 11.02 14.12 -10.40
N ASP A 172 11.46 14.08 -9.15
CA ASP A 172 12.86 14.29 -8.77
C ASP A 172 13.43 13.14 -7.91
N ASP A 173 14.70 13.24 -7.55
CA ASP A 173 15.40 12.25 -6.76
C ASP A 173 15.07 12.31 -5.26
N VAL A 174 14.42 13.39 -4.80
CA VAL A 174 14.06 13.62 -3.40
C VAL A 174 12.69 13.00 -3.09
N ASP A 175 11.65 13.46 -3.77
CA ASP A 175 10.25 13.14 -3.56
C ASP A 175 9.67 12.25 -4.67
N ILE A 176 8.67 11.43 -4.32
CA ILE A 176 7.97 10.55 -5.28
C ILE A 176 6.62 11.16 -5.61
N TYR A 177 6.53 11.78 -6.79
CA TYR A 177 5.28 12.37 -7.27
C TYR A 177 4.50 11.46 -8.22
N ILE A 178 5.16 10.46 -8.79
CA ILE A 178 4.58 9.51 -9.73
C ILE A 178 4.33 8.20 -9.01
N THR A 179 3.06 7.78 -8.93
CA THR A 179 2.68 6.50 -8.32
C THR A 179 1.69 5.74 -9.17
N PHE A 180 1.77 4.42 -9.11
CA PHE A 180 0.80 3.50 -9.69
C PHE A 180 0.46 2.43 -8.65
N ASN A 181 -0.82 2.21 -8.44
CA ASN A 181 -1.30 1.23 -7.47
C ASN A 181 -2.54 0.53 -7.97
N GLY A 182 -2.79 -0.64 -7.39
CA GLY A 182 -3.98 -1.42 -7.67
C GLY A 182 -4.14 -2.58 -6.73
N TYR A 183 -5.35 -3.11 -6.66
CA TYR A 183 -5.68 -4.23 -5.80
C TYR A 183 -6.90 -5.00 -6.31
N LEU A 184 -6.95 -6.29 -5.98
CA LEU A 184 -8.10 -7.15 -6.21
C LEU A 184 -9.24 -6.70 -5.30
N ILE A 185 -10.38 -6.34 -5.89
CA ILE A 185 -11.61 -6.01 -5.14
C ILE A 185 -12.41 -7.27 -4.87
N LYS A 186 -12.59 -8.10 -5.90
CA LYS A 186 -13.42 -9.30 -5.85
C LYS A 186 -12.87 -10.36 -6.81
N PRO A 187 -12.50 -11.56 -6.34
CA PRO A 187 -12.17 -12.67 -7.22
C PRO A 187 -13.42 -13.12 -7.99
N GLU A 188 -13.21 -13.60 -9.21
CA GLU A 188 -14.24 -14.35 -9.94
C GLU A 188 -14.46 -15.68 -9.20
N THR A 189 -15.68 -15.90 -8.72
CA THR A 189 -16.12 -17.19 -8.20
C THR A 189 -16.41 -18.11 -9.38
N GLU A 190 -15.83 -19.30 -9.38
CA GLU A 190 -16.29 -20.43 -10.21
C GLU A 190 -17.79 -20.71 -10.01
#